data_AF-A0A417YCH3-F1
#
_entry.id   AF-A0A417YCH3-F1
#
_cell.length_a   1.000
_cell.length_b   1.000
_cell.length_c   1.000
_cell.angle_alpha   90.00
_cell.angle_beta   90.00
_cell.angle_gamma   90.00
#
_symmetry.space_group_name_H-M   'P 1'
#
loop_
_entity.id
_entity.type
_entity.pdbx_description
1 polymer ?
#
loop_
_entity_poly.entity_id
_entity_poly.type
_entity_poly.pdbx_seq_one_letter_code
_entity_poly.pdbx_strand_id
1 'polypeptide(L)'
;MTNAMLYPQLGFSGSQLQQSGISKGSVQPFPYHMVSPSPWPILISFSLLFLTIGTVSWMQGYDSTTMRLGFTLTLWTMLQWFLDVENEGNLEGNHTKKVGNGIFTGFCLFVISEVFFFLAFFWAFFHLSLVPSIEIGGVWPPQGIIPLNALAIPLLNTVLLLSSGVSVTEFHHALINGDKLKGMYS
;
A
#
# COMPACT_ATOMS: atom_id res chain seq x y z
N MET A 1 -22.66 19.79 4.71
CA MET A 1 -23.45 18.72 5.36
C MET A 1 -22.48 17.94 6.24
N THR A 2 -22.10 18.53 7.37
CA THR A 2 -20.79 18.33 8.03
C THR A 2 -20.93 17.83 9.48
N ASN A 3 -21.99 17.07 9.78
CA ASN A 3 -22.41 16.81 11.16
C ASN A 3 -22.37 15.34 11.61
N ALA A 4 -21.94 14.39 10.76
CA ALA A 4 -21.94 12.97 11.15
C ALA A 4 -20.80 12.56 12.11
N MET A 5 -19.69 13.32 12.15
CA MET A 5 -18.47 12.90 12.86
C MET A 5 -18.35 13.32 14.34
N LEU A 6 -19.19 14.22 14.85
CA LEU A 6 -18.95 14.79 16.19
C LEU A 6 -19.59 14.03 17.36
N TYR A 7 -20.59 13.18 17.12
CA TYR A 7 -21.47 12.73 18.20
C TYR A 7 -20.97 11.54 19.05
N PRO A 8 -20.24 10.53 18.54
CA PRO A 8 -19.84 9.39 19.38
C PRO A 8 -18.74 9.72 20.39
N GLN A 9 -18.01 10.84 20.23
CA GLN A 9 -16.88 11.20 21.07
C GLN A 9 -17.25 12.10 22.26
N LEU A 10 -18.49 12.63 22.30
CA LEU A 10 -18.92 13.64 23.28
C LEU A 10 -19.85 13.11 24.39
N GLY A 11 -20.10 11.80 24.45
CA GLY A 11 -20.87 11.19 25.56
C GLY A 11 -22.30 11.74 25.72
N PHE A 12 -22.89 12.30 24.65
CA PHE A 12 -24.20 12.92 24.70
C PHE A 12 -25.29 11.91 25.07
N SER A 13 -26.03 12.19 26.15
CA SER A 13 -27.23 11.42 26.51
C SER A 13 -28.34 11.67 25.48
N GLY A 14 -29.22 10.68 25.28
CA GLY A 14 -30.29 10.72 24.25
C GLY A 14 -31.25 11.91 24.34
N SER A 15 -31.21 12.70 25.43
CA SER A 15 -31.95 13.97 25.58
C SER A 15 -31.35 15.12 24.76
N GLN A 16 -30.04 15.11 24.51
CA GLN A 16 -29.30 16.18 23.82
C GLN A 16 -29.40 16.07 22.28
N LEU A 17 -29.59 14.84 21.78
CA LEU A 17 -29.82 14.57 20.35
C LEU A 17 -31.22 15.02 19.86
N GLN A 18 -32.19 15.14 20.78
CA GLN A 18 -33.54 15.59 20.44
C GLN A 18 -33.59 17.11 20.15
N GLN A 19 -32.65 17.89 20.70
CA GLN A 19 -32.62 19.35 20.57
C GLN A 19 -32.00 19.82 19.24
N SER A 20 -31.28 18.97 18.51
CA SER A 20 -30.58 19.32 17.26
C SER A 20 -31.40 19.07 15.99
N GLY A 21 -32.65 18.62 16.10
CA GLY A 21 -33.52 18.31 14.94
C GLY A 21 -33.08 17.10 14.11
N ILE A 22 -32.09 16.34 14.58
CA ILE A 22 -31.56 15.16 13.89
C ILE A 22 -32.43 13.95 14.25
N SER A 23 -33.00 13.28 13.24
CA SER A 23 -33.79 12.07 13.47
C SER A 23 -32.90 10.96 14.05
N LYS A 24 -33.37 10.26 15.08
CA LYS A 24 -32.63 9.16 15.76
C LYS A 24 -32.15 8.05 14.82
N GLY A 25 -32.67 7.95 13.60
CA GLY A 25 -32.30 6.93 12.61
C GLY A 25 -31.11 7.26 11.72
N SER A 26 -30.55 8.48 11.77
CA SER A 26 -29.49 8.92 10.84
C SER A 26 -28.06 8.71 11.35
N VAL A 27 -27.88 8.28 12.60
CA VAL A 27 -26.56 8.11 13.22
C VAL A 27 -26.26 6.63 13.43
N GLN A 28 -25.15 6.16 12.87
CA GLN A 28 -24.73 4.77 13.05
C GLN A 28 -24.36 4.52 14.53
N PRO A 29 -24.86 3.44 15.15
CA PRO A 29 -24.62 3.16 16.57
C PRO A 29 -23.23 2.56 16.84
N PHE A 30 -22.54 2.10 15.80
CA PHE A 30 -21.22 1.48 15.89
C PHE A 30 -20.16 2.28 15.13
N PRO A 31 -18.89 2.22 15.55
CA PRO A 31 -17.80 3.05 15.04
C PRO A 31 -17.07 2.43 13.82
N TYR A 32 -17.78 1.69 12.97
CA TYR A 32 -17.21 1.03 11.78
C TYR A 32 -17.79 1.62 10.51
N HIS A 33 -16.98 1.66 9.45
CA HIS A 33 -17.41 2.17 8.15
C HIS A 33 -18.25 1.12 7.41
N MET A 34 -19.48 1.48 7.07
CA MET A 34 -20.32 0.69 6.17
C MET A 34 -20.11 1.18 4.73
N VAL A 35 -19.23 0.50 4.01
CA VAL A 35 -18.85 0.87 2.63
C VAL A 35 -20.04 0.71 1.69
N SER A 36 -20.23 1.69 0.80
CA SER A 36 -21.25 1.61 -0.25
C SER A 36 -20.86 0.56 -1.30
N PRO A 37 -21.83 -0.02 -2.04
CA PRO A 37 -21.51 -0.96 -3.12
C PRO A 37 -20.59 -0.30 -4.17
N SER A 38 -19.38 -0.85 -4.35
CA SER A 38 -18.39 -0.32 -5.30
C SER A 38 -18.09 -1.30 -6.45
N PRO A 39 -17.84 -0.82 -7.67
CA PRO A 39 -17.53 -1.66 -8.82
C PRO A 39 -16.07 -2.10 -8.87
N TRP A 40 -15.19 -1.52 -8.06
CA TRP A 40 -13.74 -1.73 -8.14
C TRP A 40 -13.30 -3.18 -7.93
N PRO A 41 -13.85 -3.95 -6.97
CA PRO A 41 -13.44 -5.34 -6.75
C PRO A 41 -13.67 -6.25 -7.97
N ILE A 42 -14.75 -6.03 -8.72
CA ILE A 42 -15.03 -6.83 -9.93
C ILE A 42 -14.15 -6.38 -11.10
N LEU A 43 -13.94 -5.07 -11.25
CA LEU A 43 -13.10 -4.50 -12.31
C LEU A 43 -11.63 -4.92 -12.16
N ILE A 44 -11.08 -4.89 -10.95
CA ILE A 44 -9.69 -5.31 -10.71
C ILE A 44 -9.52 -6.80 -10.98
N SER A 45 -10.52 -7.62 -10.64
CA SER A 45 -10.48 -9.07 -10.86
C SER A 45 -10.42 -9.42 -12.35
N PHE A 46 -11.26 -8.80 -13.19
CA PHE A 46 -11.19 -8.99 -14.64
C PHE A 46 -9.92 -8.41 -15.26
N SER A 47 -9.44 -7.29 -14.73
CA SER A 47 -8.19 -6.69 -15.21
C SER A 47 -6.99 -7.59 -14.92
N LEU A 48 -6.89 -8.18 -13.73
CA LEU A 48 -5.85 -9.15 -13.36
C LEU A 48 -5.97 -10.44 -14.18
N LEU A 49 -7.19 -10.88 -14.51
CA LEU A 49 -7.40 -12.01 -15.42
C LEU A 49 -6.81 -11.72 -16.81
N PHE A 50 -7.09 -10.55 -17.39
CA PHE A 50 -6.49 -10.18 -18.68
C PHE A 50 -4.98 -10.02 -18.60
N LEU A 51 -4.45 -9.51 -17.47
CA LEU A 51 -3.01 -9.42 -17.26
C LEU A 51 -2.38 -10.82 -17.25
N THR A 52 -2.91 -11.75 -16.46
CA THR A 52 -2.38 -13.13 -16.38
C THR A 52 -2.46 -13.87 -17.71
N ILE A 53 -3.62 -13.89 -18.37
CA ILE A 53 -3.78 -14.50 -19.70
C ILE A 53 -2.82 -13.85 -20.71
N GLY A 54 -2.72 -12.52 -20.68
CA GLY A 54 -1.84 -11.76 -21.57
C GLY A 54 -0.35 -12.03 -21.34
N THR A 55 0.08 -12.18 -20.09
CA THR A 55 1.48 -12.53 -19.78
C THR A 55 1.82 -13.93 -20.28
N VAL A 56 0.92 -14.90 -20.09
CA VAL A 56 1.12 -16.27 -20.59
C VAL A 56 1.14 -16.29 -22.12
N SER A 57 0.23 -15.57 -22.79
CA SER A 57 0.22 -15.50 -24.26
C SER A 57 1.50 -14.87 -24.80
N TRP A 58 2.00 -13.82 -24.14
CA TRP A 58 3.24 -13.17 -24.54
C TRP A 58 4.46 -14.08 -24.35
N MET A 59 4.56 -14.81 -23.23
CA MET A 59 5.64 -15.77 -22.99
C MET A 59 5.64 -16.94 -23.99
N GLN A 60 4.48 -17.28 -24.56
CA GLN A 60 4.34 -18.29 -25.60
C GLN A 60 4.61 -17.76 -27.02
N GLY A 61 4.94 -16.46 -27.17
CA GLY A 61 5.27 -15.84 -28.47
C GLY A 61 4.08 -15.25 -29.23
N TYR A 62 2.89 -15.20 -28.63
CA TYR A 62 1.75 -14.46 -29.20
C TYR A 62 1.87 -12.95 -28.93
N ASP A 63 0.93 -12.18 -29.50
CA ASP A 63 0.91 -10.73 -29.34
C ASP A 63 0.71 -10.29 -27.87
N SER A 64 1.32 -9.14 -27.56
CA SER A 64 1.39 -8.55 -26.21
C SER A 64 0.28 -7.54 -25.94
N THR A 65 -0.65 -7.33 -26.88
CA THR A 65 -1.77 -6.38 -26.74
C THR A 65 -2.63 -6.68 -25.51
N THR A 66 -3.03 -7.94 -25.30
CA THR A 66 -3.83 -8.35 -24.14
C THR A 66 -3.12 -8.06 -22.82
N MET A 67 -1.81 -8.31 -22.75
CA MET A 67 -1.01 -8.01 -21.55
C MET A 67 -0.97 -6.50 -21.27
N ARG A 68 -0.69 -5.69 -22.30
CA ARG A 68 -0.64 -4.21 -22.17
C ARG A 68 -1.99 -3.66 -21.71
N LEU A 69 -3.09 -4.16 -22.28
CA LEU A 69 -4.44 -3.79 -21.90
C LEU A 69 -4.76 -4.19 -20.45
N GLY A 70 -4.41 -5.42 -20.05
CA GLY A 70 -4.58 -5.87 -18.67
C GLY A 70 -3.84 -4.97 -17.68
N PHE A 71 -2.59 -4.62 -17.99
CA PHE A 71 -1.76 -3.74 -17.18
C PHE A 71 -2.32 -2.32 -17.04
N THR A 72 -2.75 -1.70 -18.16
CA THR A 72 -3.32 -0.35 -18.12
C THR A 72 -4.64 -0.31 -17.34
N LEU A 73 -5.50 -1.32 -17.51
CA LEU A 73 -6.74 -1.43 -16.73
C LEU A 73 -6.48 -1.63 -15.22
N THR A 74 -5.41 -2.35 -14.86
CA THR A 74 -5.08 -2.60 -13.44
C THR A 74 -4.68 -1.30 -12.78
N LEU A 75 -3.77 -0.54 -13.41
CA LEU A 75 -3.35 0.77 -12.91
C LEU A 75 -4.52 1.75 -12.84
N TRP A 76 -5.35 1.81 -13.89
CA TRP A 76 -6.53 2.67 -13.93
C TRP A 76 -7.51 2.37 -12.78
N THR A 77 -7.80 1.09 -12.55
CA THR A 77 -8.73 0.66 -11.50
C THR A 77 -8.17 0.92 -10.11
N MET A 78 -6.88 0.67 -9.87
CA MET A 78 -6.25 0.96 -8.57
C MET A 78 -6.27 2.45 -8.24
N LEU A 79 -5.96 3.31 -9.21
CA LEU A 79 -5.97 4.76 -9.00
C LEU A 79 -7.37 5.26 -8.61
N GLN A 80 -8.42 4.84 -9.33
CA GLN A 80 -9.79 5.23 -8.97
C GLN A 80 -10.21 4.68 -7.61
N TRP A 81 -9.86 3.43 -7.30
CA TRP A 81 -10.21 2.86 -6.00
C TRP A 81 -9.53 3.61 -4.85
N PHE A 82 -8.25 3.99 -5.00
CA PHE A 82 -7.58 4.79 -3.96
C PHE A 82 -8.17 6.19 -3.81
N LEU A 83 -8.57 6.84 -4.92
CA LEU A 83 -9.26 8.12 -4.86
C LEU A 83 -10.61 8.01 -4.12
N ASP A 84 -11.37 6.94 -4.37
CA ASP A 84 -12.63 6.71 -3.66
C ASP A 84 -12.40 6.50 -2.15
N VAL A 85 -11.39 5.73 -1.76
CA VAL A 85 -11.03 5.55 -0.33
C VAL A 85 -10.59 6.88 0.32
N GLU A 86 -9.87 7.72 -0.41
CA GLU A 86 -9.51 9.06 0.08
C GLU A 86 -10.75 9.94 0.27
N ASN A 87 -11.67 9.93 -0.71
CA ASN A 87 -12.91 10.70 -0.65
C ASN A 87 -13.81 10.24 0.51
N GLU A 88 -13.95 8.93 0.72
CA GLU A 88 -14.66 8.33 1.86
C GLU A 88 -14.07 8.79 3.21
N GLY A 89 -12.74 8.92 3.28
CA GLY A 89 -12.04 9.38 4.47
C GLY A 89 -12.16 10.89 4.72
N ASN A 90 -11.87 11.71 3.71
CA ASN A 90 -11.70 13.16 3.84
C ASN A 90 -13.00 13.94 3.64
N LEU A 91 -13.79 13.59 2.63
CA LEU A 91 -15.02 14.33 2.27
C LEU A 91 -16.23 13.84 3.06
N GLU A 92 -16.39 12.52 3.19
CA GLU A 92 -17.51 11.92 3.91
C GLU A 92 -17.27 11.78 5.41
N GLY A 93 -16.00 11.60 5.80
CA GLY A 93 -15.62 11.52 7.21
C GLY A 93 -15.86 10.15 7.85
N ASN A 94 -15.89 9.08 7.07
CA ASN A 94 -16.23 7.76 7.60
C ASN A 94 -15.05 7.08 8.35
N HIS A 95 -13.84 7.68 8.32
CA HIS A 95 -12.65 7.18 8.99
C HIS A 95 -12.58 7.58 10.46
N THR A 96 -13.37 6.90 11.30
CA THR A 96 -13.24 7.02 12.76
C THR A 96 -11.88 6.49 13.24
N LYS A 97 -11.47 6.85 14.47
CA LYS A 97 -10.22 6.34 15.09
C LYS A 97 -10.10 4.80 15.06
N LYS A 98 -11.22 4.07 15.22
CA LYS A 98 -11.22 2.60 15.15
C LYS A 98 -10.98 2.09 13.74
N VAL A 99 -11.59 2.73 12.74
CA VAL A 99 -11.36 2.41 11.32
C VAL A 99 -9.91 2.69 10.94
N GLY A 100 -9.36 3.85 11.33
CA GLY A 100 -7.96 4.20 11.12
C GLY A 100 -6.98 3.19 11.72
N ASN A 101 -7.22 2.75 12.97
CA ASN A 101 -6.42 1.70 13.59
C ASN A 101 -6.53 0.36 12.85
N GLY A 102 -7.71 0.04 12.30
CA GLY A 102 -7.93 -1.13 11.46
C GLY A 102 -7.12 -1.09 10.17
N ILE A 103 -7.14 0.04 9.46
CA ILE A 103 -6.33 0.28 8.25
C ILE A 103 -4.83 0.15 8.58
N PHE A 104 -4.36 0.74 9.68
CA PHE A 104 -2.97 0.62 10.11
C PHE A 104 -2.58 -0.84 10.40
N THR A 105 -3.44 -1.58 11.10
CA THR A 105 -3.22 -3.01 11.38
C THR A 105 -3.17 -3.82 10.08
N GLY A 106 -4.07 -3.55 9.13
CA GLY A 106 -4.06 -4.16 7.81
C GLY A 106 -2.79 -3.87 7.02
N PHE A 107 -2.31 -2.63 7.03
CA PHE A 107 -1.05 -2.25 6.38
C PHE A 107 0.16 -2.93 7.02
N CYS A 108 0.21 -3.06 8.36
CA CYS A 108 1.27 -3.81 9.03
C CYS A 108 1.28 -5.28 8.62
N LEU A 109 0.11 -5.94 8.55
CA LEU A 109 -0.01 -7.32 8.09
C LEU A 109 0.43 -7.48 6.62
N PHE A 110 0.07 -6.52 5.76
CA PHE A 110 0.53 -6.49 4.38
C PHE A 110 2.06 -6.38 4.29
N VAL A 111 2.70 -5.44 5.01
CA VAL A 111 4.17 -5.31 5.03
C VAL A 111 4.84 -6.57 5.57
N ILE A 112 4.27 -7.20 6.61
CA ILE A 112 4.78 -8.49 7.11
C ILE A 112 4.74 -9.56 6.01
N SER A 113 3.65 -9.64 5.23
CA SER A 113 3.55 -10.58 4.12
C SER A 113 4.62 -10.34 3.04
N GLU A 114 4.95 -9.09 2.74
CA GLU A 114 6.03 -8.72 1.82
C GLU A 114 7.42 -9.11 2.38
N VAL A 115 7.66 -8.95 3.68
CA VAL A 115 8.91 -9.39 4.32
C VAL A 115 9.10 -10.90 4.16
N PHE A 116 8.05 -11.71 4.35
CA PHE A 116 8.11 -13.16 4.13
C PHE A 116 8.31 -13.51 2.65
N PHE A 117 7.69 -12.77 1.74
CA PHE A 117 7.94 -12.92 0.30
C PHE A 117 9.42 -12.67 -0.05
N PHE A 118 10.04 -11.61 0.48
CA PHE A 118 11.48 -11.37 0.29
C PHE A 118 12.37 -12.41 0.99
N LEU A 119 11.96 -12.92 2.14
CA LEU A 119 12.69 -13.98 2.85
C LEU A 119 12.85 -15.24 1.98
N ALA A 120 11.87 -15.57 1.14
CA ALA A 120 11.96 -16.69 0.21
C ALA A 120 13.09 -16.50 -0.83
N PHE A 121 13.30 -15.29 -1.32
CA PHE A 121 14.44 -14.99 -2.23
C PHE A 121 15.78 -15.05 -1.51
N PHE A 122 15.88 -14.52 -0.28
CA PHE A 122 17.09 -14.66 0.52
C PHE A 122 17.40 -16.12 0.82
N TRP A 123 16.39 -16.91 1.15
CA TRP A 123 16.53 -18.35 1.34
C TRP A 123 17.10 -19.03 0.09
N ALA A 124 16.53 -18.74 -1.08
CA ALA A 124 17.04 -19.27 -2.35
C ALA A 124 18.49 -18.83 -2.62
N PHE A 125 18.82 -17.55 -2.37
CA PHE A 125 20.18 -17.03 -2.51
C PHE A 125 21.18 -17.74 -1.58
N PHE A 126 20.86 -17.89 -0.30
CA PHE A 126 21.75 -18.56 0.66
C PHE A 126 21.90 -20.05 0.35
N HIS A 127 20.82 -20.72 -0.07
CA HIS A 127 20.89 -22.10 -0.50
C HIS A 127 21.88 -22.31 -1.65
N LEU A 128 21.81 -21.44 -2.68
CA LEU A 128 22.68 -21.51 -3.85
C LEU A 128 24.12 -21.06 -3.59
N SER A 129 24.34 -20.10 -2.69
CA SER A 129 25.68 -19.54 -2.40
C SER A 129 26.47 -20.34 -1.37
N LEU A 130 25.80 -20.95 -0.38
CA LEU A 130 26.47 -21.74 0.67
C LEU A 130 26.83 -23.15 0.22
N VAL A 131 26.03 -23.74 -0.67
CA VAL A 131 26.27 -25.08 -1.23
C VAL A 131 26.25 -25.00 -2.77
N PRO A 132 27.29 -24.40 -3.38
CA PRO A 132 27.34 -24.24 -4.83
C PRO A 132 27.39 -25.60 -5.53
N SER A 133 26.62 -25.76 -6.60
CA SER A 133 26.62 -27.00 -7.39
C SER A 133 27.95 -27.20 -8.12
N ILE A 134 28.27 -28.45 -8.43
CA ILE A 134 29.49 -28.80 -9.19
C ILE A 134 29.45 -28.19 -10.60
N GLU A 135 28.24 -28.04 -11.17
CA GLU A 135 28.01 -27.47 -12.50
C GLU A 135 28.49 -26.01 -12.63
N ILE A 136 28.49 -25.24 -11.54
CA ILE A 136 29.00 -23.86 -11.51
C ILE A 136 30.48 -23.76 -11.07
N GLY A 137 31.16 -24.90 -10.94
CA GLY A 137 32.55 -24.99 -10.51
C GLY A 137 32.74 -25.14 -8.99
N GLY A 138 31.67 -25.43 -8.23
CA GLY A 138 31.73 -25.67 -6.79
C GLY A 138 32.18 -24.46 -5.95
N VAL A 139 32.11 -23.25 -6.50
CA VAL A 139 32.52 -22.00 -5.86
C VAL A 139 31.45 -20.94 -6.03
N TRP A 140 31.40 -20.01 -5.07
CA TRP A 140 30.56 -18.81 -5.15
C TRP A 140 31.45 -17.55 -5.03
N PRO A 141 31.32 -16.56 -5.94
CA PRO A 141 30.43 -16.53 -7.11
C PRO A 141 30.81 -17.56 -8.17
N PRO A 142 29.86 -17.97 -9.05
CA PRO A 142 30.14 -18.87 -10.16
C PRO A 142 31.30 -18.39 -11.03
N GLN A 143 32.06 -19.33 -11.58
CA GLN A 143 33.19 -19.01 -12.45
C GLN A 143 32.72 -18.18 -13.66
N GLY A 144 33.46 -17.11 -13.99
CA GLY A 144 33.13 -16.20 -15.09
C GLY A 144 32.20 -15.05 -14.71
N ILE A 145 31.62 -15.04 -13.51
CA ILE A 145 30.83 -13.90 -13.01
C ILE A 145 31.73 -12.94 -12.22
N ILE A 146 31.81 -11.70 -12.68
CA ILE A 146 32.50 -10.62 -11.97
C ILE A 146 31.44 -9.88 -11.13
N PRO A 147 31.48 -9.97 -9.78
CA PRO A 147 30.51 -9.29 -8.94
C PRO A 147 30.71 -7.77 -9.01
N LEU A 148 29.61 -7.03 -8.84
CA LEU A 148 29.67 -5.58 -8.70
C LEU A 148 30.45 -5.20 -7.44
N ASN A 149 31.24 -4.12 -7.52
CA ASN A 149 31.89 -3.58 -6.34
C ASN A 149 30.84 -2.99 -5.39
N ALA A 150 30.71 -3.58 -4.19
CA ALA A 150 29.75 -3.15 -3.18
C ALA A 150 29.94 -1.70 -2.73
N LEU A 151 31.17 -1.16 -2.77
CA LEU A 151 31.50 0.18 -2.31
C LEU A 151 31.28 1.28 -3.36
N ALA A 152 30.88 0.91 -4.58
CA ALA A 152 30.63 1.86 -5.66
C ALA A 152 29.15 2.26 -5.70
N ILE A 153 28.45 1.93 -6.79
CA ILE A 153 27.04 2.26 -7.01
C ILE A 153 26.11 1.69 -5.92
N PRO A 154 26.28 0.44 -5.43
CA PRO A 154 25.41 -0.08 -4.38
C PRO A 154 25.48 0.73 -3.08
N LEU A 155 26.67 1.15 -2.65
CA LEU A 155 26.85 2.00 -1.48
C LEU A 155 26.14 3.36 -1.64
N LEU A 156 26.22 3.97 -2.81
CA LEU A 156 25.50 5.22 -3.10
C LEU A 156 23.99 5.04 -2.93
N ASN A 157 23.43 3.93 -3.42
CA ASN A 157 22.01 3.62 -3.24
C ASN A 157 21.64 3.45 -1.75
N THR A 158 22.52 2.84 -0.95
CA THR A 158 22.32 2.73 0.50
C THR A 158 22.31 4.10 1.17
N VAL A 159 23.25 4.98 0.82
CA VAL A 159 23.29 6.36 1.36
C VAL A 159 22.04 7.14 0.96
N LEU A 160 21.60 7.04 -0.31
CA LEU A 160 20.38 7.69 -0.79
C LEU A 160 19.14 7.20 -0.02
N LEU A 161 18.99 5.89 0.17
CA LEU A 161 17.87 5.32 0.94
C LEU A 161 17.89 5.71 2.43
N LEU A 162 19.07 5.77 3.05
CA LEU A 162 19.18 6.22 4.44
C LEU A 162 18.86 7.72 4.56
N SER A 163 19.35 8.54 3.63
CA SER A 163 19.05 9.98 3.61
C SER A 163 17.57 10.26 3.39
N SER A 164 16.88 9.51 2.51
CA SER A 164 15.45 9.69 2.30
C SER A 164 14.64 9.29 3.54
N GLY A 165 15.09 8.30 4.31
CA GLY A 165 14.50 7.97 5.62
C GLY A 165 14.61 9.10 6.63
N VAL A 166 15.73 9.83 6.67
CA VAL A 166 15.91 11.02 7.51
C VAL A 166 14.96 12.13 7.07
N SER A 167 14.93 12.48 5.77
CA SER A 167 14.02 13.51 5.24
C SER A 167 12.55 13.22 5.55
N VAL A 168 12.09 11.98 5.39
CA VAL A 168 10.70 11.60 5.72
C VAL A 168 10.42 11.72 7.22
N THR A 169 11.39 11.43 8.08
CA THR A 169 11.24 11.58 9.54
C THR A 169 11.14 13.05 9.93
N GLU A 170 11.94 13.92 9.31
CA GLU A 170 11.83 15.37 9.50
C GLU A 170 10.48 15.91 9.00
N PHE A 171 10.04 15.47 7.82
CA PHE A 171 8.72 15.78 7.28
C PHE A 171 7.60 15.43 8.26
N HIS A 172 7.65 14.21 8.81
CA HIS A 172 6.66 13.74 9.76
C HIS A 172 6.60 14.61 11.03
N HIS A 173 7.75 14.96 11.60
CA HIS A 173 7.81 15.87 12.75
C HIS A 173 7.33 17.28 12.41
N ALA A 174 7.65 17.81 11.22
CA ALA A 174 7.15 19.10 10.77
C ALA A 174 5.63 19.12 10.65
N LEU A 175 5.03 18.04 10.11
CA LEU A 175 3.59 17.89 9.98
C LEU A 175 2.87 17.84 11.34
N ILE A 176 3.43 17.10 12.31
CA ILE A 176 2.89 17.05 13.69
C ILE A 176 2.95 18.43 14.36
N ASN A 177 4.02 19.20 14.13
CA ASN A 177 4.20 20.53 14.68
C ASN A 177 3.40 21.61 13.93
N GLY A 178 2.72 21.28 12.83
CA GLY A 178 1.96 22.21 12.00
C GLY A 178 2.81 23.12 11.10
N ASP A 179 4.12 22.89 11.00
CA ASP A 179 5.04 23.67 10.17
C ASP A 179 5.05 23.15 8.73
N LYS A 180 4.08 23.62 7.94
CA LYS A 180 3.89 23.20 6.54
C LYS A 180 5.06 23.58 5.64
N LEU A 181 5.71 24.71 5.89
CA LEU A 181 6.83 25.16 5.06
C LEU A 181 8.03 24.26 5.27
N LYS A 182 8.37 23.95 6.52
CA LYS A 182 9.46 23.02 6.80
C LYS A 182 9.22 21.63 6.20
N GLY A 183 7.97 21.15 6.22
CA GLY A 183 7.62 19.89 5.56
C GLY A 183 7.76 19.93 4.03
N MET A 184 7.51 21.05 3.36
CA MET A 184 7.62 21.08 1.89
C MET A 184 9.06 21.09 1.36
N TYR A 185 10.05 21.48 2.18
CA TYR A 185 11.43 21.72 1.73
C TYR A 185 12.49 20.77 2.34
N SER A 186 12.09 19.83 3.20
CA SER A 186 12.95 18.79 3.81
C SER A 186 13.07 17.53 2.95
#